data_AF-A0A563EKI2-F1
#
_entry.id   AF-A0A563EKI2-F1
#
_cell.length_a   1.000
_cell.length_b   1.000
_cell.length_c   1.000
_cell.angle_alpha   90.00
_cell.angle_beta   90.00
_cell.angle_gamma   90.00
#
_symmetry.space_group_name_H-M   'P 1'
#
loop_
_entity.id
_entity.type
_entity.pdbx_description
1 polymer ?
#
loop_
_entity_poly.entity_id
_entity_poly.type
_entity_poly.pdbx_seq_one_letter_code
_entity_poly.pdbx_strand_id
1 'polypeptide(L)' 'MKDPLTAWDGPFPYDVFADIGITPESSHAEVQNASFKLLRDNRFTHEARVAWDELRLRDRRLFVDLFVFPGGDR' A
#
# COMPACT_ATOMS: atom_id res chain seq x y z
N MET A 1 4.28 -17.11 -16.47
CA MET A 1 4.55 -17.66 -15.13
C MET A 1 4.89 -16.45 -14.25
N LYS A 2 4.00 -16.03 -13.34
CA LYS A 2 4.33 -14.99 -12.34
C LYS A 2 5.42 -15.56 -11.43
N ASP A 3 6.45 -14.79 -11.14
CA ASP A 3 7.52 -15.23 -10.25
C ASP A 3 6.91 -15.44 -8.84
N PRO A 4 6.95 -16.66 -8.27
CA PRO A 4 6.40 -16.95 -6.95
C PRO A 4 7.08 -16.15 -5.81
N LEU A 5 8.23 -15.52 -6.06
CA LEU A 5 8.91 -14.61 -5.12
C LEU A 5 8.38 -13.17 -5.18
N THR A 6 7.58 -12.83 -6.20
CA THR A 6 6.98 -11.48 -6.37
C THR A 6 5.49 -11.44 -6.02
N ALA A 7 4.93 -12.55 -5.52
CA ALA A 7 3.55 -12.61 -5.09
C ALA A 7 3.41 -12.01 -3.69
N TRP A 8 2.69 -10.89 -3.59
CA TRP A 8 2.26 -10.35 -2.31
C TRP A 8 1.26 -11.31 -1.65
N ASP A 9 1.42 -11.60 -0.36
CA ASP A 9 0.49 -12.44 0.37
C ASP A 9 -0.76 -11.64 0.77
N GLY A 10 -1.88 -11.93 0.12
CA GLY A 10 -3.12 -11.17 0.25
C GLY A 10 -3.23 -9.96 -0.71
N PRO A 11 -4.14 -9.00 -0.43
CA PRO A 11 -4.31 -7.81 -1.26
C PRO A 11 -3.04 -6.97 -1.26
N PHE A 12 -2.60 -6.52 -2.44
CA PHE A 12 -1.44 -5.64 -2.52
C PHE A 12 -1.75 -4.30 -1.84
N PRO A 13 -0.85 -3.71 -1.02
CA PRO A 13 -1.26 -2.65 -0.11
C PRO A 13 -1.77 -1.40 -0.81
N TYR A 14 -1.19 -1.00 -1.95
CA TYR A 14 -1.66 0.14 -2.72
C TYR A 14 -3.04 -0.10 -3.36
N ASP A 15 -3.35 -1.33 -3.78
CA ASP A 15 -4.65 -1.65 -4.38
C ASP A 15 -5.81 -1.43 -3.39
N VAL A 16 -5.56 -1.63 -2.10
CA VAL A 16 -6.56 -1.44 -1.04
C VAL A 16 -6.96 0.02 -0.85
N PHE A 17 -6.08 0.97 -1.20
CA PHE A 17 -6.31 2.40 -1.03
C PHE A 17 -6.37 3.18 -2.36
N ALA A 18 -6.29 2.49 -3.49
CA ALA A 18 -6.25 3.11 -4.81
C ALA A 18 -7.49 3.98 -5.09
N ASP A 19 -8.66 3.53 -4.61
CA ASP A 19 -9.93 4.23 -4.79
C ASP A 19 -10.06 5.52 -3.98
N ILE A 20 -9.26 5.68 -2.92
CA ILE A 20 -9.13 6.93 -2.15
C ILE A 20 -7.89 7.76 -2.56
N GLY A 21 -7.25 7.37 -3.67
CA GLY A 21 -6.18 8.09 -4.33
C GLY A 21 -4.80 7.89 -3.72
N ILE A 22 -4.58 6.84 -2.93
CA ILE A 22 -3.24 6.53 -2.42
C ILE A 22 -2.49 5.69 -3.45
N THR A 23 -1.33 6.17 -3.84
CA THR A 23 -0.43 5.58 -4.83
C THR A 23 1.01 5.58 -4.30
N PRO A 24 1.96 4.90 -4.97
CA PRO A 24 3.38 4.96 -4.60
C PRO A 24 3.94 6.38 -4.52
N GLU A 25 3.45 7.30 -5.36
CA GLU A 25 3.87 8.70 -5.39
C GLU A 25 3.29 9.54 -4.25
N SER A 26 2.30 9.02 -3.51
CA SER A 26 1.70 9.73 -2.38
C SER A 26 2.74 10.04 -1.30
N SER A 27 2.66 11.25 -0.75
CA SER A 27 3.50 11.62 0.39
C SER A 27 3.26 10.69 1.58
N HIS A 28 4.26 10.58 2.45
CA HIS A 28 4.11 9.78 3.67
C HIS A 28 2.98 10.30 4.57
N ALA A 29 2.73 11.61 4.58
CA ALA A 29 1.63 12.21 5.33
C ALA A 29 0.26 11.81 4.77
N GLU A 30 0.10 11.73 3.45
CA GLU A 30 -1.15 11.26 2.82
C GLU A 30 -1.45 9.81 3.16
N VAL A 31 -0.42 8.95 3.16
CA VAL A 31 -0.54 7.54 3.56
C VAL A 31 -0.93 7.41 5.04
N GLN A 32 -0.34 8.21 5.93
CA GLN A 32 -0.71 8.21 7.35
C GLN A 32 -2.20 8.56 7.55
N ASN A 33 -2.72 9.47 6.73
CA ASN A 33 -4.11 9.92 6.79
C ASN A 33 -5.11 9.01 6.04
N ALA A 34 -4.63 8.02 5.29
CA ALA A 34 -5.47 7.12 4.51
C ALA A 34 -6.46 6.31 5.37
N SER A 35 -6.04 5.91 6.57
CA SER A 35 -6.89 5.17 7.51
C SER A 35 -8.12 5.98 7.94
N PHE A 36 -7.99 7.30 8.13
CA PHE A 36 -9.11 8.15 8.49
C PHE A 36 -10.14 8.26 7.38
N LYS A 37 -9.71 8.28 6.10
CA LYS A 37 -10.62 8.29 4.95
C LYS A 37 -11.47 7.01 4.91
N LEU A 38 -10.85 5.84 5.07
CA LEU A 38 -11.58 4.57 5.12
C LEU A 38 -12.45 4.43 6.37
N LEU A 39 -12.00 4.91 7.54
CA LEU A 39 -12.78 4.90 8.77
C LEU A 39 -14.05 5.75 8.63
N ARG A 40 -13.94 6.96 8.07
CA ARG A 40 -15.09 7.84 7.80
C ARG A 40 -16.14 7.16 6.93
N ASP A 41 -15.69 6.38 5.96
CA ASP A 41 -16.57 5.70 5.01
C ASP A 41 -17.01 4.30 5.50
N ASN A 42 -16.67 3.94 6.75
CA ASN A 42 -16.94 2.63 7.39
C ASN A 42 -16.36 1.42 6.63
N ARG A 43 -15.18 1.60 6.02
CA ARG A 43 -14.48 0.64 5.15
C ARG A 43 -13.12 0.18 5.69
N PHE A 44 -12.80 0.49 6.95
CA PHE A 44 -11.54 0.10 7.56
C PHE A 44 -11.59 -1.33 8.10
N THR A 45 -11.56 -2.30 7.18
CA THR A 45 -11.57 -3.74 7.48
C THR A 45 -10.22 -4.23 8.04
N HIS A 46 -10.16 -5.51 8.40
CA HIS A 46 -8.90 -6.13 8.83
C HIS A 46 -7.84 -6.09 7.73
N GLU A 47 -8.22 -6.37 6.48
CA GLU A 47 -7.33 -6.30 5.32
C GLU A 47 -6.83 -4.87 5.10
N ALA A 48 -7.70 -3.87 5.23
CA ALA A 48 -7.30 -2.47 5.17
C ALA A 48 -6.34 -2.07 6.29
N ARG A 49 -6.53 -2.59 7.50
CA ARG A 49 -5.59 -2.39 8.62
C ARG A 49 -4.21 -2.95 8.28
N VAL A 50 -4.14 -4.20 7.80
CA VAL A 50 -2.87 -4.87 7.47
C VAL A 50 -2.16 -4.12 6.34
N ALA A 51 -2.87 -3.78 5.25
CA ALA A 51 -2.32 -2.98 4.17
C ALA A 51 -1.82 -1.60 4.66
N TRP A 52 -2.56 -0.95 5.57
CA TRP A 52 -2.12 0.31 6.16
C TRP A 52 -0.86 0.16 7.02
N ASP A 53 -0.74 -0.93 7.78
CA ASP A 53 0.46 -1.21 8.58
C ASP A 53 1.72 -1.35 7.71
N GLU A 54 1.57 -1.91 6.51
CA GLU A 54 2.65 -2.04 5.52
C GLU A 54 3.03 -0.69 4.88
N LEU A 55 2.08 0.22 4.66
CA LEU A 55 2.35 1.51 4.04
C LEU A 55 2.74 2.62 5.05
N ARG A 56 2.23 2.58 6.29
CA ARG A 56 2.43 3.66 7.27
C ARG A 56 3.81 3.66 7.92
N LEU A 57 4.53 2.54 7.84
CA LEU A 57 5.90 2.41 8.33
C LEU A 57 6.84 2.58 7.14
N ARG A 58 7.77 3.55 7.22
CA ARG A 58 8.65 3.89 6.08
C ARG A 58 9.43 2.69 5.54
N ASP A 59 10.02 1.90 6.44
CA ASP A 59 10.85 0.76 6.04
C ASP A 59 10.04 -0.34 5.32
N ARG A 60 8.80 -0.55 5.76
CA ARG A 60 7.88 -1.51 5.11
C ARG A 60 7.36 -0.98 3.79
N ARG A 61 7.01 0.30 3.74
CA ARG A 61 6.56 0.96 2.50
C ARG A 61 7.65 0.90 1.43
N LEU A 62 8.92 1.11 1.79
CA LEU A 62 10.04 0.94 0.85
C LEU A 62 10.09 -0.47 0.27
N PHE A 63 9.85 -1.51 1.08
CA PHE A 63 9.76 -2.88 0.58
C PHE A 63 8.58 -3.06 -0.38
N VAL A 64 7.40 -2.50 -0.07
CA VAL A 64 6.23 -2.51 -0.97
C VAL A 64 6.55 -1.81 -2.30
N ASP A 65 7.22 -0.66 -2.25
CA ASP A 65 7.58 0.15 -3.43
C ASP A 65 8.48 -0.61 -4.41
N LEU A 66 9.33 -1.54 -3.92
CA LEU A 66 10.16 -2.40 -4.76
C LEU A 66 9.34 -3.33 -5.68
N PHE A 67 8.10 -3.69 -5.30
CA PHE A 67 7.22 -4.52 -6.14
C PHE A 67 6.56 -3.70 -7.26
N VAL A 68 6.49 -2.38 -7.10
CA VAL A 68 5.87 -1.48 -8.10
C VAL A 68 6.86 -1.02 -9.15
N PHE A 69 8.14 -0.88 -8.79
CA PHE A 69 9.21 -0.50 -9.70
C PHE A 69 10.16 -1.69 -9.97
N PRO A 70 9.79 -2.64 -10.86
CA PRO A 70 10.69 -3.70 -11.27
C PRO A 70 11.80 -3.11 -12.16
N GLY A 71 12.92 -2.74 -11.56
CA GLY A 71 14.09 -2.22 -12.25
C GLY A 71 14.08 -0.70 -12.36
N GLY A 72 15.04 -0.07 -11.68
CA GLY A 72 15.31 1.34 -11.90
C GLY A 72 15.83 1.57 -13.31
N ASP A 73 14.96 1.99 -14.21
CA ASP A 73 15.39 2.76 -15.37
C ASP A 73 15.69 4.18 -14.88
N ARG A 74 16.99 4.42 -14.65
CA ARG A 74 17.61 5.75 -14.69
C ARG A 74 18.25 5.96 -16.04
#